data_AF-A0A963J0V7-F1
#
_entry.id   AF-A0A963J0V7-F1
#
_cell.length_a   1.000
_cell.length_b   1.000
_cell.length_c   1.000
_cell.angle_alpha   90.00
_cell.angle_beta   90.00
_cell.angle_gamma   90.00
#
_symmetry.space_group_name_H-M   'P 1'
#
loop_
_entity.id
_entity.type
_entity.pdbx_description
1 polymer ?
#
loop_
_entity_poly.entity_id
_entity_poly.type
_entity_poly.pdbx_seq_one_letter_code
_entity_poly.pdbx_strand_id
1 'polypeptide(L)' 'ADKRREFLRVRYNAAGALDLFTNQGSGVLTSTVWGDGVVDNPPGQTIARGDTVRFYSFAEMLS' A
#
# COMPACT_ATOMS: atom_id res chain seq x y z
N ALA A 1 -1.39 10.60 11.99
CA ALA A 1 -1.55 10.42 10.54
C ALA A 1 -0.83 11.52 9.79
N ASP A 2 -0.28 11.22 8.61
CA ASP A 2 0.39 12.18 7.72
C ASP A 2 -0.64 13.20 7.18
N LYS A 3 -0.20 14.41 6.83
CA LYS A 3 -1.05 15.46 6.24
C LYS A 3 -1.20 15.32 4.72
N ARG A 4 -0.45 14.40 4.10
CA ARG A 4 -0.47 14.12 2.68
C ARG A 4 -1.32 12.89 2.40
N ARG A 5 -1.81 12.79 1.17
CA ARG A 5 -2.33 11.52 0.65
C ARG A 5 -1.14 10.61 0.40
N GLU A 6 -1.20 9.39 0.91
CA GLU A 6 -0.11 8.43 0.78
C GLU A 6 -0.53 7.26 -0.11
N PHE A 7 0.39 6.82 -0.98
CA PHE A 7 0.22 5.60 -1.76
C PHE A 7 1.19 4.55 -1.21
N LEU A 8 0.66 3.72 -0.31
CA LEU A 8 1.44 2.78 0.48
C LEU A 8 1.61 1.47 -0.27
N ARG A 9 2.83 1.02 -0.54
CA ARG A 9 3.07 -0.27 -1.21
C ARG A 9 2.74 -1.40 -0.26
N VAL A 10 1.93 -2.31 -0.76
CA VAL A 10 1.40 -3.45 -0.02
C VAL A 10 1.46 -4.71 -0.88
N ARG A 11 1.36 -5.86 -0.23
CA ARG A 11 1.25 -7.16 -0.86
C ARG A 11 0.13 -7.96 -0.21
N TYR A 12 -0.59 -8.78 -0.96
CA TYR A 12 -1.48 -9.78 -0.38
C TYR A 12 -0.67 -10.85 0.35
N ASN A 13 -1.11 -11.16 1.57
CA ASN A 13 -0.58 -12.27 2.34
C ASN A 13 -1.44 -13.53 2.18
N ALA A 14 -0.97 -14.65 2.75
CA ALA A 14 -1.64 -15.93 2.64
C ALA A 14 -3.03 -15.98 3.31
N ALA A 15 -3.34 -15.02 4.20
CA ALA A 15 -4.64 -14.89 4.82
C ALA A 15 -5.63 -14.03 4.01
N GLY A 16 -5.23 -13.56 2.82
CA GLY A 16 -6.03 -12.68 1.98
C GLY A 16 -6.09 -11.23 2.46
N ALA A 17 -5.25 -10.85 3.44
CA ALA A 17 -5.11 -9.47 3.91
C ALA A 17 -3.89 -8.80 3.25
N LEU A 18 -3.72 -7.50 3.49
CA LEU A 18 -2.61 -6.71 2.96
C LEU A 18 -1.51 -6.53 4.01
N ASP A 19 -0.28 -6.88 3.65
CA ASP A 19 0.92 -6.56 4.41
C ASP A 19 1.54 -5.27 3.88
N LEU A 20 1.90 -4.37 4.79
CA LEU A 20 2.57 -3.12 4.47
C LEU A 20 4.07 -3.35 4.32
N PHE A 21 4.67 -2.87 3.22
CA PHE A 21 6.12 -2.89 3.08
C PHE A 21 6.76 -1.96 4.12
N THR A 22 7.74 -2.45 4.88
CA THR A 22 8.28 -1.75 6.05
C THR A 22 8.85 -0.37 5.73
N ASN A 23 9.49 -0.18 4.57
CA ASN A 23 10.09 1.11 4.18
C ASN A 23 9.30 1.77 3.04
N GLN A 24 8.47 2.77 3.38
CA GLN A 24 7.63 3.48 2.43
C GLN A 24 8.32 4.65 1.69
N GLY A 25 9.64 4.81 1.81
CA GLY A 25 10.40 5.81 1.04
C GLY A 25 10.34 5.56 -0.48
N SER A 26 10.14 6.61 -1.28
CA SER A 26 10.02 6.50 -2.75
C SER A 26 11.32 6.13 -3.47
N GLY A 27 12.48 6.36 -2.85
CA GLY A 27 13.78 5.92 -3.37
C GLY A 27 14.02 4.41 -3.26
N VAL A 28 13.14 3.67 -2.58
CA VAL A 28 13.27 2.22 -2.35
C VAL A 28 12.49 1.46 -3.42
N LEU A 29 13.06 1.38 -4.62
CA LEU A 29 12.41 0.73 -5.78
C LEU A 29 12.16 -0.77 -5.57
N THR A 30 12.88 -1.44 -4.65
CA THR A 30 12.57 -2.84 -4.29
C THR A 30 11.15 -3.02 -3.74
N SER A 31 10.53 -1.95 -3.23
CA SER A 31 9.14 -1.99 -2.76
C SER A 31 8.12 -2.20 -3.88
N THR A 32 8.41 -1.80 -5.13
CA THR A 32 7.51 -2.00 -6.26
C THR A 32 7.61 -3.40 -6.85
N VAL A 33 8.75 -4.07 -6.69
CA VAL A 33 8.92 -5.49 -7.06
C VAL A 33 8.33 -6.41 -5.99
N TRP A 34 8.41 -6.00 -4.72
CA TRP A 34 7.86 -6.78 -3.61
C TRP A 34 6.32 -6.70 -3.51
N GLY A 35 5.74 -5.54 -3.81
CA GLY A 35 4.31 -5.28 -3.65
C GLY A 35 3.47 -5.71 -4.85
N ASP A 36 2.18 -5.98 -4.59
CA ASP A 36 1.17 -6.25 -5.62
C ASP A 36 0.45 -4.98 -6.07
N GLY A 37 0.58 -3.91 -5.30
CA GLY A 37 -0.09 -2.64 -5.57
C GLY A 37 0.14 -1.59 -4.48
N VAL A 38 -0.74 -0.59 -4.47
CA VAL A 38 -0.74 0.47 -3.45
C VAL A 38 -2.10 0.61 -2.77
N VAL A 39 -2.07 0.92 -1.47
CA VAL A 39 -3.21 1.46 -0.75
C VAL A 39 -3.22 2.98 -0.91
N ASP A 40 -4.36 3.53 -1.31
CA ASP A 40 -4.63 4.97 -1.29
C ASP A 40 -5.13 5.37 0.10
N ASN A 41 -4.23 5.98 0.88
CA ASN A 41 -4.51 6.46 2.23
C ASN A 41 -4.80 7.97 2.22
N PRO A 42 -6.03 8.41 2.56
CA PRO A 42 -6.35 9.83 2.64
C PRO A 42 -5.50 10.59 3.66
N PRO A 43 -5.29 11.91 3.46
CA PRO A 43 -4.68 12.77 4.47
C PRO A 43 -5.35 12.65 5.84
N GLY A 44 -4.57 12.56 6.91
CA GLY A 44 -5.07 12.52 8.27
C GLY A 44 -5.67 11.17 8.69
N GLN A 45 -5.71 10.17 7.80
CA GLN A 45 -6.23 8.84 8.11
C GLN A 45 -5.15 7.95 8.73
N THR A 46 -5.45 7.38 9.89
CA THR A 46 -4.72 6.25 10.46
C THR A 46 -5.43 4.96 10.05
N ILE A 47 -4.69 3.99 9.52
CA ILE A 47 -5.21 2.65 9.19
C ILE A 47 -4.86 1.71 10.34
N ALA A 48 -5.85 0.99 10.87
CA ALA A 48 -5.69 -0.06 11.85
C ALA A 48 -5.83 -1.46 11.20
N ARG A 49 -5.32 -2.48 11.88
CA ARG A 49 -5.47 -3.87 11.43
C ARG A 49 -6.95 -4.26 11.42
N GLY A 50 -7.42 -4.75 10.28
CA GLY A 50 -8.82 -5.12 10.07
C GLY A 50 -9.65 -4.07 9.33
N ASP A 51 -9.11 -2.86 9.15
CA ASP A 51 -9.77 -1.84 8.35
C ASP A 51 -9.81 -2.25 6.87
N THR A 52 -10.92 -1.91 6.22
CA THR A 52 -11.01 -1.99 4.76
C THR A 52 -10.33 -0.77 4.15
N VAL A 53 -9.58 -0.98 3.08
CA VAL A 53 -8.79 0.07 2.42
C VAL A 53 -9.07 0.08 0.93
N ARG A 54 -8.79 1.23 0.28
CA ARG A 54 -8.84 1.34 -1.17
C ARG A 54 -7.50 0.86 -1.75
N PHE A 55 -7.55 -0.20 -2.54
CA PHE A 55 -6.40 -0.83 -3.16
C PHE A 55 -6.38 -0.56 -4.68
N TYR A 56 -5.21 -0.27 -5.22
CA TYR A 56 -4.93 -0.15 -6.65
C TYR A 56 -3.86 -1.17 -7.04
N SER A 57 -4.20 -2.08 -7.95
CA SER A 57 -3.33 -3.15 -8.42
C SER A 57 -2.27 -2.64 -9.39
N PHE A 58 -1.02 -3.07 -9.25
CA PHE A 58 0.00 -2.81 -10.27
C PHE A 58 -0.30 -3.50 -11.60
N ALA A 59 -0.86 -4.71 -11.56
CA ALA A 59 -1.20 -5.44 -12.77
C ALA A 59 -2.27 -4.72 -13.61
N GLU A 60 -3.23 -4.04 -12.97
CA GLU A 60 -4.26 -3.25 -13.65
C GLU A 60 -3.74 -1.91 -14.18
N MET A 61 -2.71 -1.33 -13.53
CA MET A 61 -2.14 -0.05 -13.96
C MET A 61 -1.15 -0.18 -15.12
N LEU A 62 -0.50 -1.34 -15.25
CA LEU A 62 0.59 -1.59 -16.20
C LEU A 62 0.19 -2.46 -17.39
N SER A 63 -1.10 -2.80 -17.51
CA SER A 63 -1.67 -3.58 -18.62
C SER A 63 -1.76 -2.78 -19.92
#